data_AF-A0A956I7L5-F1
#
_entry.id   AF-A0A956I7L5-F1
#
_cell.length_a   1.000
_cell.length_b   1.000
_cell.length_c   1.000
_cell.angle_alpha   90.00
_cell.angle_beta   90.00
_cell.angle_gamma   90.00
#
_symmetry.space_group_name_H-M   'P 1'
#
loop_
_entity.id
_entity.type
_entity.pdbx_description
1 polymer ?
#
loop_
_entity_poly.entity_id
_entity_poly.type
_entity_poly.pdbx_seq_one_letter_code
_entity_poly.pdbx_strand_id
1 'polypeptide(L)'
;MTCVLLLACTLVYESEFLVTFDAETETAAQATALEYTVFDELGEVAEERRVMLDGTLAFPTPELPIRPLDGDWHRSFTVRGRVLRPAADGSLEVFNERSFRSSFPKPGELGRQRHRLVFSDDCILFHRMCSADETCIDGRCEPIPFVPPAGRGDEPLRTVQVRTGDELASAVADARAGDAIVLEPGTYDLTANLISNVGGAEGAPIVVRAREPGTAQVRFVGTGVAEVFLIRHPWWVIEGLDLEGACPTDDACEHAFHVTGPATHVVIRDNRVWDFNQALHANRNAAGVAPDDGLFEHNEVFLTRPRAVGNRVTGLRISRVSRWVVRGNVLRDLVHATATAYAAYFVEGGEDGLFEGNL
;
A
#
# COMPACT_ATOMS: atom_id res chain seq x y z
N MET A 1 71.32 -19.62 -29.16
CA MET A 1 70.01 -19.06 -29.57
C MET A 1 69.00 -19.46 -28.52
N THR A 2 68.77 -18.56 -27.57
CA THR A 2 67.87 -18.75 -26.43
C THR A 2 66.54 -18.13 -26.81
N CYS A 3 65.52 -18.96 -27.00
CA CYS A 3 64.17 -18.49 -27.34
C CYS A 3 63.47 -18.09 -26.04
N VAL A 4 63.30 -16.79 -25.83
CA VAL A 4 62.52 -16.23 -24.71
C VAL A 4 61.06 -16.26 -25.14
N LEU A 5 60.27 -17.18 -24.55
CA LEU A 5 58.82 -17.16 -24.64
C LEU A 5 58.29 -16.03 -23.74
N LEU A 6 57.76 -14.97 -24.34
CA LEU A 6 56.87 -14.02 -23.69
C LEU A 6 55.50 -14.68 -23.54
N LEU A 7 55.22 -15.28 -22.37
CA LEU A 7 53.84 -15.57 -21.95
C LEU A 7 53.21 -14.26 -21.47
N ALA A 8 52.41 -13.64 -22.32
CA ALA A 8 51.40 -12.69 -21.86
C ALA A 8 50.31 -13.50 -21.15
N CYS A 9 50.27 -13.44 -19.82
CA CYS A 9 49.14 -13.93 -19.04
C CYS A 9 47.92 -13.06 -19.31
N THR A 10 47.14 -13.37 -20.33
CA THR A 10 45.72 -13.00 -20.34
C THR A 10 45.03 -13.94 -19.37
N LEU A 11 44.91 -13.53 -18.11
CA LEU A 11 43.95 -14.13 -17.18
C LEU A 11 42.57 -13.92 -17.79
N VAL A 12 42.07 -14.94 -18.49
CA VAL A 12 40.67 -14.99 -18.91
C VAL A 12 39.90 -15.19 -17.62
N TYR A 13 39.20 -14.17 -17.14
CA TYR A 13 38.26 -14.30 -16.04
C TYR A 13 37.17 -15.29 -16.48
N GLU A 14 37.24 -16.53 -16.00
CA GLU A 14 36.33 -17.61 -16.42
C GLU A 14 34.91 -17.46 -15.85
N SER A 15 34.68 -16.50 -14.95
CA SER A 15 33.36 -16.18 -14.38
C SER A 15 32.94 -14.74 -14.71
N GLU A 16 31.82 -14.60 -15.44
CA GLU A 16 31.16 -13.32 -15.71
C GLU A 16 29.77 -13.32 -15.06
N PHE A 17 29.43 -12.24 -14.36
CA PHE A 17 28.06 -11.97 -13.94
C PHE A 17 27.42 -11.05 -14.97
N LEU A 18 26.27 -11.43 -15.53
CA LEU A 18 25.60 -10.71 -16.60
C LEU A 18 24.28 -10.14 -16.10
N VAL A 19 24.07 -8.85 -16.30
CA VAL A 19 22.82 -8.17 -15.96
C VAL A 19 22.09 -7.74 -17.23
N THR A 20 20.82 -8.12 -17.31
CA THR A 20 19.87 -7.56 -18.27
C THR A 20 18.93 -6.63 -17.51
N PHE A 21 18.87 -5.37 -17.92
CA PHE A 21 17.83 -4.47 -17.46
C PHE A 21 16.65 -4.59 -18.40
N ASP A 22 15.46 -4.69 -17.85
CA ASP A 22 14.22 -4.78 -18.62
C ASP A 22 13.18 -3.86 -18.03
N ALA A 23 12.20 -3.45 -18.81
CA ALA A 23 11.13 -2.57 -18.34
C ALA A 23 9.81 -3.00 -18.97
N GLU A 24 8.74 -2.85 -18.20
CA GLU A 24 7.38 -2.99 -18.74
C GLU A 24 7.08 -1.89 -19.75
N THR A 25 6.10 -2.12 -20.62
CA THR A 25 5.80 -1.28 -21.80
C THR A 25 5.69 0.21 -21.47
N GLU A 26 5.02 0.58 -20.39
CA GLU A 26 4.82 1.98 -19.98
C GLU A 26 6.11 2.61 -19.45
N THR A 27 6.82 1.91 -18.54
CA THR A 27 8.14 2.36 -18.06
C THR A 27 9.12 2.51 -19.23
N ALA A 28 9.13 1.56 -20.17
CA ALA A 28 9.98 1.61 -21.37
C ALA A 28 9.64 2.79 -22.29
N ALA A 29 8.35 3.13 -22.43
CA ALA A 29 7.89 4.24 -23.26
C ALA A 29 8.28 5.62 -22.71
N GLN A 30 8.36 5.76 -21.37
CA GLN A 30 8.74 7.01 -20.70
C GLN A 30 10.26 7.16 -20.51
N ALA A 31 11.00 6.05 -20.57
CA ALA A 31 12.42 6.02 -20.31
C ALA A 31 13.24 6.74 -21.39
N THR A 32 14.12 7.64 -20.97
CA THR A 32 15.10 8.33 -21.83
C THR A 32 16.53 7.92 -21.54
N ALA A 33 16.82 7.46 -20.32
CA ALA A 33 18.12 6.92 -19.97
C ALA A 33 18.00 5.81 -18.92
N LEU A 34 19.05 4.99 -18.85
CA LEU A 34 19.28 4.01 -17.80
C LEU A 34 20.63 4.33 -17.15
N GLU A 35 20.62 4.53 -15.84
CA GLU A 35 21.82 4.49 -15.01
C GLU A 35 21.91 3.15 -14.31
N TYR A 36 23.12 2.62 -14.15
CA TYR A 36 23.38 1.58 -13.18
C TYR A 36 24.64 1.86 -12.38
N THR A 37 24.60 1.51 -11.11
CA THR A 37 25.72 1.58 -10.16
C THR A 37 25.94 0.19 -9.58
N VAL A 38 27.20 -0.26 -9.55
CA VAL A 38 27.63 -1.46 -8.83
C VAL A 38 28.35 -1.00 -7.56
N PHE A 39 27.86 -1.46 -6.41
CA PHE A 39 28.46 -1.22 -5.11
C PHE A 39 29.16 -2.48 -4.62
N ASP A 40 30.31 -2.30 -3.99
CA ASP A 40 31.00 -3.38 -3.29
C ASP A 40 30.31 -3.74 -1.96
N GLU A 41 30.88 -4.68 -1.21
CA GLU A 41 30.27 -5.15 0.06
C GLU A 41 30.24 -4.08 1.16
N LEU A 42 31.11 -3.07 1.07
CA LEU A 42 31.20 -1.94 2.01
C LEU A 42 30.25 -0.80 1.61
N GLY A 43 29.61 -0.90 0.43
CA GLY A 43 28.73 0.12 -0.11
C GLY A 43 29.45 1.20 -0.92
N GLU A 44 30.73 0.99 -1.24
CA GLU A 44 31.50 1.91 -2.08
C GLU A 44 31.21 1.65 -3.56
N VAL A 45 31.24 2.69 -4.39
CA VAL A 45 30.97 2.58 -5.84
C VAL A 45 32.14 1.90 -6.53
N ALA A 46 31.90 0.71 -7.08
CA ALA A 46 32.86 -0.05 -7.89
C ALA A 46 32.74 0.29 -9.38
N GLU A 47 31.52 0.49 -9.88
CA GLU A 47 31.24 0.88 -11.26
C GLU A 47 30.00 1.77 -11.31
N GLU A 48 29.99 2.78 -12.18
CA GLU A 48 28.80 3.57 -12.47
C GLU A 48 28.74 3.91 -13.96
N ARG A 49 27.55 3.78 -14.55
CA ARG A 49 27.35 4.06 -15.96
C ARG A 49 25.96 4.63 -16.20
N ARG A 50 25.89 5.64 -17.07
CA ARG A 50 24.66 6.16 -17.65
C ARG A 50 24.64 5.83 -19.14
N VAL A 51 23.51 5.37 -19.65
CA VAL A 51 23.30 5.10 -21.07
C VAL A 51 21.99 5.73 -21.52
N MET A 52 22.02 6.42 -22.65
CA MET A 52 20.82 6.97 -23.27
C MET A 52 20.06 5.83 -23.96
N LEU A 53 18.75 5.81 -23.77
CA LEU A 53 17.85 4.90 -24.47
C LEU A 53 17.41 5.60 -25.75
N ASP A 54 18.26 5.51 -26.76
CA ASP A 54 17.95 5.88 -28.14
C ASP A 54 17.89 4.60 -28.99
N GLY A 55 17.54 4.66 -30.26
CA GLY A 55 17.34 3.46 -31.11
C GLY A 55 18.53 2.47 -31.18
N THR A 56 19.67 2.74 -30.53
CA THR A 56 20.79 1.81 -30.34
C THR A 56 20.72 0.97 -29.06
N LEU A 57 19.98 1.40 -28.03
CA LEU A 57 19.78 0.67 -26.78
C LEU A 57 18.32 0.83 -26.32
N ALA A 58 17.60 -0.27 -26.23
CA ALA A 58 16.23 -0.32 -25.73
C ALA A 58 16.12 -1.40 -24.63
N PHE A 59 15.00 -1.39 -23.92
CA PHE A 59 14.63 -2.52 -23.09
C PHE A 59 14.08 -3.68 -23.94
N PRO A 60 14.41 -4.93 -23.61
CA PRO A 60 15.45 -5.34 -22.66
C PRO A 60 16.85 -4.98 -23.19
N THR A 61 17.74 -4.53 -22.30
CA THR A 61 19.12 -4.22 -22.68
C THR A 61 19.88 -5.48 -23.10
N PRO A 62 20.94 -5.37 -23.93
CA PRO A 62 21.93 -6.44 -24.05
C PRO A 62 22.48 -6.84 -22.66
N GLU A 63 22.99 -8.07 -22.57
CA GLU A 63 23.66 -8.55 -21.36
C GLU A 63 24.88 -7.67 -21.04
N LEU A 64 24.85 -6.99 -19.90
CA LEU A 64 25.94 -6.15 -19.42
C LEU A 64 26.81 -6.93 -18.44
N PRO A 65 28.11 -7.12 -18.73
CA PRO A 65 29.00 -7.86 -17.85
C PRO A 65 29.43 -7.01 -16.66
N ILE A 66 29.22 -7.54 -15.46
CA ILE A 66 29.84 -7.08 -14.22
C ILE A 66 31.03 -8.00 -13.96
N ARG A 67 32.24 -7.43 -14.06
CA ARG A 67 33.48 -8.18 -13.91
C ARG A 67 33.97 -8.13 -12.47
N PRO A 68 34.22 -9.29 -11.82
CA PRO A 68 34.89 -9.30 -10.54
C PRO A 68 36.32 -8.76 -10.66
N LEU A 69 36.79 -8.04 -9.65
CA LEU A 69 38.22 -7.80 -9.42
C LEU A 69 38.85 -9.04 -8.78
N ASP A 70 40.17 -9.15 -8.84
CA ASP A 70 40.90 -10.27 -8.24
C ASP A 70 40.58 -10.42 -6.74
N GLY A 71 40.02 -11.55 -6.35
CA GLY A 71 39.64 -11.86 -4.96
C GLY A 71 38.18 -11.59 -4.59
N ASP A 72 37.37 -11.02 -5.49
CA ASP A 72 35.95 -10.69 -5.22
C ASP A 72 35.03 -11.92 -5.09
N TRP A 73 35.51 -13.12 -5.40
CA TRP A 73 34.76 -14.38 -5.29
C TRP A 73 34.30 -14.75 -3.86
N HIS A 74 34.73 -13.99 -2.85
CA HIS A 74 34.32 -14.14 -1.45
C HIS A 74 33.38 -13.01 -0.99
N ARG A 75 33.14 -12.01 -1.84
CA ARG A 75 32.46 -10.77 -1.49
C ARG A 75 31.08 -10.72 -2.12
N SER A 76 30.20 -9.94 -1.50
CA SER A 76 28.91 -9.58 -2.10
C SER A 76 29.01 -8.23 -2.80
N PHE A 77 28.13 -8.00 -3.76
CA PHE A 77 27.97 -6.72 -4.43
C PHE A 77 26.48 -6.39 -4.57
N THR A 78 26.18 -5.11 -4.73
CA THR A 78 24.81 -4.64 -5.00
C THR A 78 24.80 -3.96 -6.35
N VAL A 79 23.85 -4.31 -7.20
CA VAL A 79 23.60 -3.58 -8.44
C VAL A 79 22.34 -2.78 -8.26
N ARG A 80 22.41 -1.48 -8.54
CA ARG A 80 21.28 -0.57 -8.56
C ARG A 80 21.11 -0.05 -9.98
N GLY A 81 19.92 -0.23 -10.55
CA GLY A 81 19.53 0.39 -11.81
C GLY A 81 18.52 1.52 -11.56
N ARG A 82 18.62 2.59 -12.34
CA ARG A 82 17.71 3.75 -12.33
C ARG A 82 17.28 4.06 -13.75
N VAL A 83 15.98 4.07 -14.00
CA VAL A 83 15.38 4.56 -15.23
C VAL A 83 15.13 6.05 -15.06
N LEU A 84 15.58 6.85 -16.04
CA LEU A 84 15.40 8.30 -16.04
C LEU A 84 14.48 8.73 -17.17
N ARG A 85 13.71 9.80 -16.92
CA ARG A 85 12.86 10.47 -17.91
C ARG A 85 13.08 11.99 -17.87
N PRO A 86 12.60 12.75 -18.87
CA PRO A 86 12.65 14.20 -18.84
C PRO A 86 11.70 14.76 -17.80
N ALA A 87 12.19 15.65 -16.94
CA ALA A 87 11.41 16.45 -16.01
C ALA A 87 10.81 17.68 -16.71
N ALA A 88 9.90 18.38 -16.02
CA ALA A 88 9.22 19.56 -16.56
C ALA A 88 10.16 20.72 -16.92
N ASP A 89 11.31 20.81 -16.25
CA ASP A 89 12.35 21.82 -16.52
C ASP A 89 13.36 21.38 -17.60
N GLY A 90 13.16 20.21 -18.20
CA GLY A 90 14.04 19.60 -19.18
C GLY A 90 15.25 18.85 -18.61
N SER A 91 15.41 18.78 -17.28
CA SER A 91 16.41 17.91 -16.65
C SER A 91 16.00 16.43 -16.71
N LEU A 92 16.90 15.51 -16.35
CA LEU A 92 16.54 14.10 -16.19
C LEU A 92 16.23 13.83 -14.72
N GLU A 93 15.07 13.26 -14.44
CA GLU A 93 14.68 12.78 -13.12
C GLU A 93 14.70 11.24 -13.07
N VAL A 94 15.02 10.68 -11.90
CA VAL A 94 14.88 9.23 -11.66
C VAL A 94 13.40 8.92 -11.51
N PHE A 95 12.88 8.12 -12.43
CA PHE A 95 11.47 7.72 -12.51
C PHE A 95 11.24 6.34 -11.88
N ASN A 96 12.19 5.41 -12.03
CA ASN A 96 12.11 4.08 -11.44
C ASN A 96 13.51 3.65 -10.98
N GLU A 97 13.64 3.03 -9.80
CA GLU A 97 14.90 2.49 -9.29
C GLU A 97 14.67 1.10 -8.74
N ARG A 98 15.58 0.18 -9.07
CA ARG A 98 15.59 -1.18 -8.55
C ARG A 98 17.01 -1.54 -8.15
N SER A 99 17.14 -2.43 -7.18
CA SER A 99 18.44 -2.99 -6.83
C SER A 99 18.33 -4.44 -6.43
N PHE A 100 19.40 -5.19 -6.63
CA PHE A 100 19.55 -6.53 -6.09
C PHE A 100 20.96 -6.70 -5.52
N ARG A 101 21.08 -7.62 -4.58
CA ARG A 101 22.36 -8.03 -3.99
C ARG A 101 22.73 -9.43 -4.47
N SER A 102 23.99 -9.64 -4.81
CA SER A 102 24.49 -10.96 -5.23
C SER A 102 25.96 -11.16 -4.82
N SER A 103 26.55 -12.27 -5.22
CA SER A 103 27.95 -12.63 -4.97
C SER A 103 28.55 -13.27 -6.22
N PHE A 104 29.85 -13.07 -6.46
CA PHE A 104 30.50 -13.64 -7.64
C PHE A 104 30.62 -15.18 -7.56
N PRO A 105 30.59 -15.88 -8.71
CA PRO A 105 30.82 -17.31 -8.75
C PRO A 105 32.21 -17.66 -8.22
N LYS A 106 32.35 -18.84 -7.61
CA LYS A 106 33.67 -19.30 -7.15
C LYS A 106 34.57 -19.64 -8.35
N PRO A 107 35.89 -19.44 -8.23
CA PRO A 107 36.83 -19.88 -9.26
C PRO A 107 36.70 -21.39 -9.51
N GLY A 108 36.55 -21.78 -10.77
CA GLY A 108 36.31 -23.15 -11.18
C GLY A 108 34.84 -23.57 -11.24
N GLU A 109 33.89 -22.74 -10.76
CA GLU A 109 32.48 -22.86 -11.13
C GLU A 109 32.32 -22.32 -12.55
N LEU A 110 32.51 -23.19 -13.55
CA LEU A 110 32.31 -22.84 -14.96
C LEU A 110 30.83 -22.48 -15.18
N GLY A 111 30.55 -21.19 -15.39
CA GLY A 111 29.20 -20.73 -15.69
C GLY A 111 29.05 -19.21 -15.67
N ARG A 112 28.17 -18.69 -16.53
CA ARG A 112 27.69 -17.31 -16.50
C ARG A 112 26.48 -17.23 -15.58
N GLN A 113 26.57 -16.43 -14.51
CA GLN A 113 25.37 -16.07 -13.74
C GLN A 113 24.66 -14.93 -14.46
N ARG A 114 23.34 -15.07 -14.64
CA ARG A 114 22.50 -14.07 -15.29
C ARG A 114 21.48 -13.55 -14.30
N HIS A 115 21.32 -12.24 -14.24
CA HIS A 115 20.25 -11.63 -13.50
C HIS A 115 19.48 -10.67 -14.40
N ARG A 116 18.16 -10.70 -14.28
CA ARG A 116 17.28 -9.79 -15.00
C ARG A 116 16.65 -8.86 -13.98
N LEU A 117 17.00 -7.58 -14.04
CA LEU A 117 16.41 -6.55 -13.21
C LEU A 117 15.27 -5.90 -14.01
N VAL A 118 14.03 -6.20 -13.62
CA VAL A 118 12.84 -5.71 -14.30
C VAL A 118 12.32 -4.47 -13.58
N PHE A 119 12.27 -3.35 -14.28
CA PHE A 119 11.56 -2.14 -13.88
C PHE A 119 10.08 -2.33 -14.22
N SER A 120 9.35 -2.92 -13.29
CA SER A 120 7.89 -2.87 -13.31
C SER A 120 7.43 -1.50 -12.81
N ASP A 121 6.30 -1.06 -13.36
CA ASP A 121 5.63 0.15 -12.92
C ASP A 121 4.88 -0.12 -11.61
N ASP A 122 5.62 -0.47 -10.56
CA ASP A 122 5.03 -0.53 -9.24
C ASP A 122 5.05 0.90 -8.71
N CYS A 123 3.87 1.50 -8.63
CA CYS A 123 3.52 2.77 -8.00
C CYS A 123 3.93 2.89 -6.50
N ILE A 124 4.81 2.01 -6.03
CA ILE A 124 5.25 1.81 -4.65
C ILE A 124 6.50 2.62 -4.31
N LEU A 125 7.37 2.99 -5.27
CA LEU A 125 8.70 3.52 -4.90
C LEU A 125 9.06 4.95 -5.35
N PHE A 126 8.56 5.47 -6.48
CA PHE A 126 9.11 6.74 -7.01
C PHE A 126 8.12 7.78 -7.52
N HIS A 127 6.82 7.51 -7.53
CA HIS A 127 5.85 8.55 -7.87
C HIS A 127 5.32 9.20 -6.61
N ARG A 128 5.33 10.54 -6.62
CA ARG A 128 4.42 11.33 -5.79
C ARG A 128 3.08 10.61 -5.77
N MET A 129 2.53 10.37 -4.57
CA MET A 129 1.17 9.86 -4.43
C MET A 129 0.29 10.62 -5.41
N CYS A 130 -0.50 9.89 -6.19
CA CYS A 130 -1.49 10.51 -7.06
C CYS A 130 -2.35 11.49 -6.25
N SER A 131 -2.94 12.46 -6.93
CA SER A 131 -3.77 13.45 -6.24
C SER A 131 -4.92 12.76 -5.49
N ALA A 132 -5.58 13.48 -4.58
CA ALA A 132 -6.59 12.87 -3.70
C ALA A 132 -7.73 12.15 -4.46
N ASP A 133 -7.98 12.53 -5.71
CA ASP A 133 -9.00 12.00 -6.61
C ASP A 133 -8.47 11.00 -7.66
N GLU A 134 -7.18 10.72 -7.68
CA GLU A 134 -6.51 9.83 -8.64
C GLU A 134 -5.82 8.67 -7.95
N THR A 135 -5.71 7.50 -8.57
CA THR A 135 -4.89 6.39 -8.11
C THR A 135 -4.00 5.90 -9.24
N CYS A 136 -2.91 5.23 -8.90
CA CYS A 136 -2.00 4.73 -9.91
C CYS A 136 -2.56 3.47 -10.59
N ILE A 137 -2.85 3.59 -11.88
CA ILE A 137 -3.22 2.51 -12.79
C ILE A 137 -2.15 2.45 -13.87
N ASP A 138 -1.45 1.32 -13.98
CA ASP A 138 -0.40 1.09 -14.98
C ASP A 138 0.63 2.25 -15.07
N GLY A 139 1.06 2.77 -13.91
CA GLY A 139 2.08 3.82 -13.84
C GLY A 139 1.59 5.26 -14.07
N ARG A 140 0.29 5.45 -14.27
CA ARG A 140 -0.34 6.76 -14.47
C ARG A 140 -1.31 7.06 -13.34
N CYS A 141 -1.34 8.32 -12.92
CA CYS A 141 -2.41 8.80 -12.07
C CYS A 141 -3.68 8.93 -12.91
N GLU A 142 -4.62 8.03 -12.67
CA GLU A 142 -5.92 8.00 -13.32
C GLU A 142 -6.98 8.31 -12.27
N PRO A 143 -8.09 8.98 -12.62
CA PRO A 143 -9.19 9.20 -11.69
C PRO A 143 -9.64 7.88 -11.09
N ILE A 144 -9.84 7.82 -9.78
CA ILE A 144 -10.34 6.59 -9.15
C ILE A 144 -11.73 6.33 -9.74
N PRO A 145 -11.95 5.24 -10.50
CA PRO A 145 -13.08 5.12 -11.42
C PRO A 145 -14.45 5.07 -10.74
N PHE A 146 -14.47 4.95 -9.42
CA PHE A 146 -15.64 4.83 -8.56
C PHE A 146 -15.55 5.69 -7.30
N VAL A 147 -14.60 6.63 -7.21
CA VAL A 147 -14.63 7.65 -6.16
C VAL A 147 -15.04 8.96 -6.83
N PRO A 148 -16.29 9.42 -6.66
CA PRO A 148 -16.70 10.71 -7.15
C PRO A 148 -16.14 11.84 -6.27
N PRO A 149 -16.02 13.03 -6.85
CA PRO A 149 -15.45 14.23 -6.24
C PRO A 149 -16.40 14.79 -5.18
N ALA A 150 -16.34 14.32 -3.94
CA ALA A 150 -17.10 14.88 -2.81
C ALA A 150 -16.62 14.32 -1.47
N GLY A 151 -15.85 15.10 -0.72
CA GLY A 151 -15.56 14.79 0.67
C GLY A 151 -14.64 15.81 1.32
N ARG A 152 -13.65 16.32 0.56
CA ARG A 152 -12.89 17.50 0.95
C ARG A 152 -13.46 18.74 0.26
N GLY A 153 -14.59 19.26 0.74
CA GLY A 153 -15.05 20.60 0.35
C GLY A 153 -16.54 20.77 0.12
N ASP A 154 -17.31 19.70 -0.04
CA ASP A 154 -18.74 19.81 -0.26
C ASP A 154 -19.46 20.22 1.03
N GLU A 155 -20.32 21.23 0.93
CA GLU A 155 -21.12 21.66 2.07
C GLU A 155 -22.17 20.59 2.40
N PRO A 156 -22.24 20.11 3.65
CA PRO A 156 -23.25 19.14 4.03
C PRO A 156 -24.64 19.78 3.98
N LEU A 157 -25.64 19.00 3.57
CA LEU A 157 -27.05 19.42 3.59
C LEU A 157 -27.55 19.64 5.02
N ARG A 158 -27.00 18.89 5.98
CA ARG A 158 -27.28 19.02 7.41
C ARG A 158 -26.05 18.68 8.22
N THR A 159 -25.69 19.54 9.17
CA THR A 159 -24.65 19.23 10.18
C THR A 159 -25.31 18.79 11.48
N VAL A 160 -24.91 17.63 12.00
CA VAL A 160 -25.32 17.08 13.29
C VAL A 160 -24.09 17.06 14.20
N GLN A 161 -24.07 17.92 15.23
CA GLN A 161 -22.97 17.94 16.21
C GLN A 161 -23.25 16.93 17.32
N VAL A 162 -22.23 16.16 17.70
CA VAL A 162 -22.32 15.16 18.79
C VAL A 162 -21.15 15.31 19.76
N ARG A 163 -21.39 15.05 21.04
CA ARG A 163 -20.43 15.21 22.16
C ARG A 163 -20.29 13.96 23.02
N THR A 164 -21.15 12.95 22.80
CA THR A 164 -21.15 11.71 23.58
C THR A 164 -21.36 10.49 22.68
N GLY A 165 -21.04 9.30 23.19
CA GLY A 165 -21.28 8.03 22.49
C GLY A 165 -22.76 7.81 22.15
N ASP A 166 -23.68 8.16 23.06
CA ASP A 166 -25.12 8.03 22.84
C ASP A 166 -25.63 8.99 21.75
N GLU A 167 -25.11 10.22 21.72
CA GLU A 167 -25.42 11.20 20.67
C GLU A 167 -24.89 10.72 19.31
N LEU A 168 -23.68 10.16 19.26
CA LEU A 168 -23.11 9.56 18.04
C LEU A 168 -23.96 8.38 17.56
N ALA A 169 -24.33 7.46 18.45
CA ALA A 169 -25.19 6.32 18.12
C ALA A 169 -26.55 6.75 17.56
N SER A 170 -27.18 7.74 18.20
CA SER A 170 -28.44 8.31 17.74
C SER A 170 -28.29 8.99 16.38
N ALA A 171 -27.21 9.77 16.19
CA ALA A 171 -26.96 10.46 14.93
C ALA A 171 -26.73 9.48 13.76
N VAL A 172 -26.00 8.39 13.96
CA VAL A 172 -25.81 7.36 12.94
C VAL A 172 -27.12 6.65 12.62
N ALA A 173 -27.93 6.33 13.65
CA ALA A 173 -29.22 5.68 13.45
C ALA A 173 -30.23 6.54 12.66
N ASP A 174 -30.20 7.87 12.89
CA ASP A 174 -31.09 8.87 12.29
C ASP A 174 -30.49 9.59 11.06
N ALA A 175 -29.39 9.07 10.53
CA ALA A 175 -28.66 9.66 9.42
C ALA A 175 -29.51 9.71 8.14
N ARG A 176 -29.20 10.67 7.27
CA ARG A 176 -29.82 10.93 5.97
C ARG A 176 -28.75 11.34 4.97
N ALA A 177 -28.98 11.06 3.68
CA ALA A 177 -28.05 11.48 2.63
C ALA A 177 -27.72 12.98 2.73
N GLY A 178 -26.43 13.31 2.63
CA GLY A 178 -25.88 14.66 2.78
C GLY A 178 -25.64 15.12 4.22
N ASP A 179 -25.86 14.27 5.23
CA ASP A 179 -25.51 14.60 6.61
C ASP A 179 -24.00 14.63 6.85
N ALA A 180 -23.55 15.60 7.64
CA ALA A 180 -22.26 15.55 8.33
C ALA A 180 -22.49 15.40 9.84
N ILE A 181 -22.16 14.23 10.38
CA ILE A 181 -22.10 13.96 11.81
C ILE A 181 -20.70 14.37 12.30
N VAL A 182 -20.65 15.46 13.06
CA VAL A 182 -19.40 16.10 13.50
C VAL A 182 -19.21 15.86 15.00
N LEU A 183 -18.17 15.10 15.34
CA LEU A 183 -17.77 14.82 16.71
C LEU A 183 -16.93 15.99 17.23
N GLU A 184 -17.35 16.61 18.32
CA GLU A 184 -16.50 17.55 19.06
C GLU A 184 -15.32 16.83 19.75
N PRO A 185 -14.24 17.53 20.13
CA PRO A 185 -13.13 16.91 20.86
C PRO A 185 -13.59 16.19 22.13
N GLY A 186 -13.17 14.94 22.32
CA GLY A 186 -13.55 14.15 23.48
C GLY A 186 -13.51 12.64 23.27
N THR A 187 -14.00 11.91 24.28
CA THR A 187 -14.06 10.46 24.30
C THR A 187 -15.51 9.97 24.18
N TYR A 188 -15.74 9.03 23.28
CA TYR A 188 -17.04 8.48 22.90
C TYR A 188 -17.05 6.99 23.20
N ASP A 189 -17.46 6.63 24.41
CA ASP A 189 -17.61 5.23 24.81
C ASP A 189 -18.89 4.64 24.20
N LEU A 190 -18.73 3.60 23.39
CA LEU A 190 -19.81 2.87 22.73
C LEU A 190 -20.03 1.52 23.39
N THR A 191 -21.30 1.21 23.65
CA THR A 191 -21.73 -0.08 24.22
C THR A 191 -22.40 -1.00 23.20
N ALA A 192 -22.64 -0.50 21.98
CA ALA A 192 -23.25 -1.20 20.86
C ALA A 192 -22.65 -0.73 19.53
N ASN A 193 -22.85 -1.52 18.47
CA ASN A 193 -22.37 -1.21 17.13
C ASN A 193 -23.16 -0.04 16.52
N LEU A 194 -22.48 0.83 15.78
CA LEU A 194 -23.07 1.87 14.96
C LEU A 194 -23.47 1.24 13.62
N ILE A 195 -24.77 1.09 13.39
CA ILE A 195 -25.30 0.39 12.22
C ILE A 195 -25.83 1.44 11.24
N SER A 196 -25.35 1.42 9.99
CA SER A 196 -25.98 2.25 8.97
C SER A 196 -27.34 1.68 8.60
N ASN A 197 -28.39 2.50 8.70
CA ASN A 197 -29.77 2.14 8.34
C ASN A 197 -30.21 2.70 6.99
N VAL A 198 -29.44 3.66 6.46
CA VAL A 198 -29.68 4.31 5.17
C VAL A 198 -28.36 4.53 4.45
N GLY A 199 -28.42 4.71 3.13
CA GLY A 199 -27.28 5.15 2.33
C GLY A 199 -27.26 6.67 2.16
N GLY A 200 -26.07 7.21 1.88
CA GLY A 200 -25.95 8.50 1.21
C GLY A 200 -26.29 8.39 -0.27
N ALA A 201 -25.89 9.39 -1.04
CA ALA A 201 -25.95 9.38 -2.49
C ALA A 201 -24.68 9.98 -3.09
N GLU A 202 -24.48 9.77 -4.40
CA GLU A 202 -23.47 10.49 -5.16
C GLU A 202 -23.68 12.01 -5.00
N GLY A 203 -22.61 12.73 -4.63
CA GLY A 203 -22.67 14.17 -4.30
C GLY A 203 -23.37 14.53 -2.99
N ALA A 204 -23.89 13.55 -2.24
CA ALA A 204 -24.50 13.75 -0.93
C ALA A 204 -24.21 12.54 -0.01
N PRO A 205 -22.93 12.23 0.27
CA PRO A 205 -22.57 11.16 1.18
C PRO A 205 -23.01 11.46 2.62
N ILE A 206 -23.02 10.44 3.46
CA ILE A 206 -23.12 10.61 4.92
C ILE A 206 -21.70 10.60 5.47
N VAL A 207 -21.30 11.71 6.09
CA VAL A 207 -19.93 11.91 6.60
C VAL A 207 -19.95 11.83 8.12
N VAL A 208 -19.13 10.96 8.71
CA VAL A 208 -18.83 10.94 10.14
C VAL A 208 -17.39 11.41 10.33
N ARG A 209 -17.19 12.52 11.05
CA ARG A 209 -15.87 13.12 11.18
C ARG A 209 -15.62 13.79 12.52
N ALA A 210 -14.36 13.86 12.93
CA ALA A 210 -13.96 14.75 14.01
C ALA A 210 -14.04 16.22 13.56
N ARG A 211 -14.40 17.12 14.48
CA ARG A 211 -14.30 18.57 14.30
C ARG A 211 -12.86 18.97 13.97
N GLU A 212 -11.93 18.39 14.72
CA GLU A 212 -10.49 18.52 14.57
C GLU A 212 -9.91 17.09 14.48
N PRO A 213 -9.23 16.71 13.38
CA PRO A 213 -8.69 15.36 13.23
C PRO A 213 -7.84 14.91 14.42
N GLY A 214 -8.02 13.67 14.88
CA GLY A 214 -7.28 13.09 16.01
C GLY A 214 -7.72 13.58 17.40
N THR A 215 -8.82 14.34 17.51
CA THR A 215 -9.32 14.85 18.80
C THR A 215 -10.57 14.12 19.31
N ALA A 216 -11.23 13.31 18.47
CA ALA A 216 -12.40 12.53 18.83
C ALA A 216 -12.01 11.04 18.93
N GLN A 217 -11.96 10.53 20.17
CA GLN A 217 -11.62 9.15 20.45
C GLN A 217 -12.90 8.31 20.63
N VAL A 218 -13.19 7.43 19.68
CA VAL A 218 -14.28 6.46 19.72
C VAL A 218 -13.77 5.15 20.29
N ARG A 219 -14.35 4.71 21.41
CA ARG A 219 -13.91 3.52 22.14
C ARG A 219 -15.05 2.52 22.21
N PHE A 220 -14.83 1.28 21.78
CA PHE A 220 -15.80 0.23 22.03
C PHE A 220 -15.55 -0.41 23.40
N VAL A 221 -16.46 -0.16 24.35
CA VAL A 221 -16.40 -0.69 25.73
C VAL A 221 -17.52 -1.68 26.02
N GLY A 222 -18.34 -2.00 25.00
CA GLY A 222 -19.45 -2.94 25.11
C GLY A 222 -19.01 -4.39 25.36
N THR A 223 -19.93 -5.21 25.82
CA THR A 223 -19.71 -6.66 26.07
C THR A 223 -20.06 -7.53 24.87
N GLY A 224 -20.59 -6.95 23.79
CA GLY A 224 -20.89 -7.65 22.54
C GLY A 224 -19.66 -7.77 21.64
N VAL A 225 -19.84 -8.44 20.49
CA VAL A 225 -18.82 -8.45 19.43
C VAL A 225 -18.81 -7.08 18.76
N ALA A 226 -17.68 -6.39 18.88
CA ALA A 226 -17.45 -5.08 18.30
C ALA A 226 -17.39 -5.19 16.77
N GLU A 227 -18.33 -4.51 16.13
CA GLU A 227 -18.28 -4.13 14.71
C GLU A 227 -18.59 -2.65 14.67
N VAL A 228 -17.66 -1.83 15.18
CA VAL A 228 -17.94 -0.46 15.66
C VAL A 228 -18.76 0.32 14.64
N PHE A 229 -18.29 0.37 13.40
CA PHE A 229 -19.08 0.80 12.25
C PHE A 229 -19.47 -0.42 11.41
N LEU A 230 -20.72 -0.83 11.53
CA LEU A 230 -21.34 -1.85 10.69
C LEU A 230 -22.04 -1.17 9.51
N ILE A 231 -21.30 -1.00 8.42
CA ILE A 231 -21.72 -0.26 7.24
C ILE A 231 -22.36 -1.21 6.24
N ARG A 232 -23.68 -1.07 6.05
CA ARG A 232 -24.52 -1.91 5.20
C ARG A 232 -25.16 -1.19 4.02
N HIS A 233 -24.88 0.10 3.87
CA HIS A 233 -25.49 0.98 2.89
C HIS A 233 -24.43 1.87 2.24
N PRO A 234 -24.65 2.34 1.00
CA PRO A 234 -23.61 2.99 0.22
C PRO A 234 -23.35 4.44 0.65
N TRP A 235 -22.27 5.03 0.14
CA TRP A 235 -21.94 6.46 0.28
C TRP A 235 -21.75 6.94 1.71
N TRP A 236 -21.01 6.15 2.51
CA TRP A 236 -20.57 6.53 3.85
C TRP A 236 -19.09 6.91 3.83
N VAL A 237 -18.76 8.03 4.48
CA VAL A 237 -17.39 8.51 4.66
C VAL A 237 -17.10 8.59 6.15
N ILE A 238 -16.05 7.90 6.60
CA ILE A 238 -15.57 7.97 7.98
C ILE A 238 -14.16 8.54 7.99
N GLU A 239 -13.97 9.72 8.62
CA GLU A 239 -12.70 10.44 8.55
C GLU A 239 -12.23 11.12 9.84
N GLY A 240 -10.90 11.13 10.05
CA GLY A 240 -10.27 11.94 11.09
C GLY A 240 -10.50 11.44 12.53
N LEU A 241 -10.89 10.19 12.72
CA LEU A 241 -11.23 9.62 14.04
C LEU A 241 -10.07 8.81 14.63
N ASP A 242 -10.01 8.81 15.97
CA ASP A 242 -9.21 7.86 16.75
C ASP A 242 -10.14 6.74 17.23
N LEU A 243 -9.92 5.49 16.79
CA LEU A 243 -10.74 4.33 17.13
C LEU A 243 -9.97 3.33 17.98
N GLU A 244 -10.48 3.03 19.17
CA GLU A 244 -9.90 2.07 20.11
C GLU A 244 -10.84 0.88 20.35
N GLY A 245 -10.29 -0.32 20.20
CA GLY A 245 -10.93 -1.53 20.71
C GLY A 245 -10.67 -1.71 22.21
N ALA A 246 -11.45 -1.02 23.03
CA ALA A 246 -11.38 -1.07 24.49
C ALA A 246 -12.25 -2.20 25.10
N CYS A 247 -12.37 -3.34 24.41
CA CYS A 247 -13.29 -4.40 24.79
C CYS A 247 -12.80 -5.17 26.04
N PRO A 248 -13.73 -5.81 26.78
CA PRO A 248 -13.37 -6.64 27.93
C PRO A 248 -12.43 -7.82 27.61
N THR A 249 -12.49 -8.34 26.38
CA THR A 249 -11.65 -9.45 25.90
C THR A 249 -11.20 -9.17 24.45
N ASP A 250 -10.07 -9.74 24.04
CA ASP A 250 -9.61 -9.58 22.65
C ASP A 250 -10.61 -10.16 21.65
N ASP A 251 -11.25 -11.30 21.96
CA ASP A 251 -12.26 -11.92 21.10
C ASP A 251 -13.51 -11.04 20.89
N ALA A 252 -13.78 -10.09 21.80
CA ALA A 252 -14.89 -9.16 21.65
C ALA A 252 -14.53 -8.01 20.69
N CYS A 253 -13.26 -7.71 20.48
CA CYS A 253 -12.82 -6.59 19.63
C CYS A 253 -12.57 -7.04 18.18
N GLU A 254 -13.61 -7.52 17.51
CA GLU A 254 -13.49 -8.08 16.15
C GLU A 254 -13.17 -7.01 15.11
N HIS A 255 -14.08 -6.06 14.85
CA HIS A 255 -14.00 -5.15 13.72
C HIS A 255 -14.16 -3.67 14.13
N ALA A 256 -13.25 -2.80 13.69
CA ALA A 256 -13.53 -1.35 13.72
C ALA A 256 -14.55 -1.00 12.62
N PHE A 257 -14.30 -1.49 11.40
CA PHE A 257 -15.16 -1.32 10.24
C PHE A 257 -15.55 -2.68 9.68
N HIS A 258 -16.85 -2.99 9.68
CA HIS A 258 -17.40 -4.10 8.90
C HIS A 258 -18.27 -3.54 7.78
N VAL A 259 -17.77 -3.62 6.56
CA VAL A 259 -18.48 -3.18 5.35
C VAL A 259 -19.05 -4.39 4.65
N THR A 260 -20.38 -4.46 4.50
CA THR A 260 -21.04 -5.67 3.98
C THR A 260 -22.30 -5.36 3.19
N GLY A 261 -22.72 -6.29 2.34
CA GLY A 261 -23.95 -6.15 1.56
C GLY A 261 -23.86 -5.03 0.53
N PRO A 262 -24.91 -4.19 0.35
CA PRO A 262 -24.95 -3.17 -0.70
C PRO A 262 -24.15 -1.89 -0.36
N ALA A 263 -23.21 -1.95 0.59
CA ALA A 263 -22.41 -0.81 1.05
C ALA A 263 -21.30 -0.42 0.06
N THR A 264 -21.66 0.02 -1.13
CA THR A 264 -20.68 0.48 -2.14
C THR A 264 -20.25 1.92 -1.92
N HIS A 265 -19.13 2.35 -2.51
CA HIS A 265 -18.66 3.74 -2.44
C HIS A 265 -18.41 4.21 -1.00
N VAL A 266 -17.85 3.32 -0.17
CA VAL A 266 -17.48 3.61 1.21
C VAL A 266 -16.05 4.13 1.27
N VAL A 267 -15.85 5.25 1.97
CA VAL A 267 -14.53 5.86 2.18
C VAL A 267 -14.18 5.82 3.66
N ILE A 268 -13.01 5.28 3.98
CA ILE A 268 -12.45 5.27 5.33
C ILE A 268 -11.06 5.88 5.25
N ARG A 269 -10.87 7.06 5.83
CA ARG A 269 -9.62 7.80 5.65
C ARG A 269 -9.15 8.63 6.83
N ASP A 270 -7.85 8.90 6.88
CA ASP A 270 -7.26 9.81 7.87
C ASP A 270 -7.60 9.40 9.33
N ASN A 271 -7.85 8.10 9.58
CA ASN A 271 -8.19 7.58 10.92
C ASN A 271 -7.00 6.88 11.57
N ARG A 272 -6.99 6.83 12.89
CA ARG A 272 -6.08 6.01 13.68
C ARG A 272 -6.87 4.90 14.35
N VAL A 273 -6.56 3.64 14.06
CA VAL A 273 -7.32 2.47 14.49
C VAL A 273 -6.42 1.54 15.25
N TRP A 274 -6.78 1.21 16.49
CA TRP A 274 -5.99 0.27 17.28
C TRP A 274 -6.80 -0.69 18.12
N ASP A 275 -6.15 -1.82 18.41
CA ASP A 275 -6.67 -2.88 19.24
C ASP A 275 -8.01 -3.44 18.75
N PHE A 276 -8.14 -3.61 17.43
CA PHE A 276 -9.16 -4.46 16.78
C PHE A 276 -8.50 -5.65 16.11
N ASN A 277 -9.11 -6.83 16.18
CA ASN A 277 -8.58 -8.05 15.55
C ASN A 277 -8.50 -7.89 14.03
N GLN A 278 -9.46 -7.15 13.48
CA GLN A 278 -9.46 -6.66 12.11
C GLN A 278 -9.91 -5.21 12.07
N ALA A 279 -9.07 -4.28 11.61
CA ALA A 279 -9.49 -2.89 11.47
C ALA A 279 -10.57 -2.76 10.39
N LEU A 280 -10.39 -3.43 9.25
CA LEU A 280 -11.38 -3.50 8.19
C LEU A 280 -11.69 -4.95 7.84
N HIS A 281 -12.99 -5.25 7.80
CA HIS A 281 -13.53 -6.44 7.14
C HIS A 281 -14.55 -6.00 6.09
N ALA A 282 -14.24 -6.22 4.82
CA ALA A 282 -15.18 -6.00 3.72
C ALA A 282 -15.57 -7.35 3.09
N ASN A 283 -16.87 -7.66 3.03
CA ASN A 283 -17.32 -8.95 2.51
C ASN A 283 -18.74 -8.91 1.91
N ARG A 284 -19.10 -9.98 1.19
CA ARG A 284 -20.48 -10.20 0.77
C ARG A 284 -21.38 -10.48 1.97
N ASN A 285 -22.61 -9.99 1.92
CA ASN A 285 -23.64 -10.44 2.85
C ASN A 285 -24.08 -11.89 2.53
N ALA A 286 -24.96 -12.45 3.37
CA ALA A 286 -25.49 -13.80 3.20
C ALA A 286 -26.26 -14.01 1.88
N ALA A 287 -26.76 -12.94 1.25
CA ALA A 287 -27.42 -12.98 -0.06
C ALA A 287 -26.43 -12.90 -1.24
N GLY A 288 -25.12 -12.81 -0.97
CA GLY A 288 -24.08 -12.72 -1.99
C GLY A 288 -23.86 -11.30 -2.55
N VAL A 289 -24.49 -10.27 -1.98
CA VAL A 289 -24.30 -8.87 -2.41
C VAL A 289 -22.98 -8.35 -1.85
N ALA A 290 -22.12 -7.81 -2.72
CA ALA A 290 -20.80 -7.30 -2.40
C ALA A 290 -20.78 -5.78 -2.25
N PRO A 291 -20.09 -5.24 -1.23
CA PRO A 291 -19.78 -3.83 -1.14
C PRO A 291 -18.53 -3.53 -2.00
N ASP A 292 -18.71 -3.46 -3.32
CA ASP A 292 -17.65 -3.05 -4.23
C ASP A 292 -17.36 -1.54 -4.10
N ASP A 293 -16.29 -1.06 -4.74
CA ASP A 293 -16.01 0.38 -4.90
C ASP A 293 -15.63 1.07 -3.58
N GLY A 294 -14.75 0.47 -2.79
CA GLY A 294 -14.30 1.01 -1.49
C GLY A 294 -12.95 1.72 -1.54
N LEU A 295 -12.74 2.72 -0.67
CA LEU A 295 -11.47 3.42 -0.48
C LEU A 295 -11.05 3.36 1.00
N PHE A 296 -9.86 2.82 1.27
CA PHE A 296 -9.22 2.83 2.57
C PHE A 296 -7.87 3.53 2.47
N GLU A 297 -7.79 4.79 2.88
CA GLU A 297 -6.60 5.62 2.64
C GLU A 297 -6.07 6.41 3.84
N HIS A 298 -4.75 6.60 3.93
CA HIS A 298 -4.12 7.46 4.94
C HIS A 298 -4.50 7.11 6.40
N ASN A 299 -4.85 5.86 6.67
CA ASN A 299 -5.14 5.40 8.02
C ASN A 299 -3.88 4.81 8.67
N GLU A 300 -3.78 4.93 9.99
CA GLU A 300 -2.84 4.16 10.80
C GLU A 300 -3.60 3.00 11.46
N VAL A 301 -3.12 1.76 11.30
CA VAL A 301 -3.67 0.57 11.95
C VAL A 301 -2.58 -0.12 12.74
N PHE A 302 -2.83 -0.37 14.02
CA PHE A 302 -1.86 -1.08 14.86
C PHE A 302 -2.48 -1.81 16.05
N LEU A 303 -1.68 -2.66 16.69
CA LEU A 303 -2.02 -3.25 17.98
C LEU A 303 -1.00 -2.77 19.00
N THR A 304 -1.44 -2.47 20.23
CA THR A 304 -0.50 -2.10 21.31
C THR A 304 0.14 -3.32 21.95
N ARG A 305 -0.38 -4.52 21.68
CA ARG A 305 0.13 -5.81 22.14
C ARG A 305 -0.35 -6.96 21.23
N PRO A 306 0.31 -8.13 21.28
CA PRO A 306 -0.22 -9.33 20.66
C PRO A 306 -1.63 -9.66 21.15
N ARG A 307 -2.47 -10.14 20.22
CA ARG A 307 -3.88 -10.48 20.50
C ARG A 307 -4.01 -11.96 20.78
N ALA A 308 -4.63 -12.27 21.93
CA ALA A 308 -4.91 -13.63 22.36
C ALA A 308 -6.36 -13.97 22.03
N VAL A 309 -6.58 -14.38 20.79
CA VAL A 309 -7.91 -14.68 20.24
C VAL A 309 -7.98 -16.09 19.68
N GLY A 310 -9.18 -16.65 19.60
CA GLY A 310 -9.43 -17.88 18.86
C GLY A 310 -9.57 -17.67 17.35
N ASN A 311 -9.86 -16.43 16.94
CA ASN A 311 -10.09 -16.02 15.56
C ASN A 311 -8.82 -15.46 14.91
N ARG A 312 -8.97 -14.89 13.71
CA ARG A 312 -7.84 -14.34 12.94
C ARG A 312 -7.48 -12.95 13.47
N VAL A 313 -6.20 -12.62 13.39
CA VAL A 313 -5.72 -11.25 13.47
C VAL A 313 -5.28 -10.85 12.08
N THR A 314 -5.92 -9.85 11.50
CA THR A 314 -5.58 -9.35 10.17
C THR A 314 -5.97 -7.89 10.11
N GLY A 315 -5.04 -6.97 9.84
CA GLY A 315 -5.35 -5.54 9.75
C GLY A 315 -6.52 -5.28 8.81
N LEU A 316 -6.38 -5.63 7.53
CA LEU A 316 -7.43 -5.47 6.51
C LEU A 316 -7.75 -6.80 5.81
N ARG A 317 -9.00 -7.27 5.96
CA ARG A 317 -9.52 -8.45 5.26
C ARG A 317 -10.58 -8.04 4.26
N ILE A 318 -10.23 -8.08 2.97
CA ILE A 318 -11.13 -7.67 1.91
C ILE A 318 -11.46 -8.90 1.05
N SER A 319 -12.69 -9.39 1.13
CA SER A 319 -13.06 -10.74 0.69
C SER A 319 -14.25 -10.75 -0.26
N ARG A 320 -14.06 -11.27 -1.48
CA ARG A 320 -15.09 -11.38 -2.53
C ARG A 320 -15.70 -10.04 -2.98
N VAL A 321 -14.95 -8.95 -2.87
CA VAL A 321 -15.36 -7.61 -3.27
C VAL A 321 -14.35 -7.04 -4.26
N SER A 322 -14.84 -6.23 -5.19
CA SER A 322 -14.06 -5.71 -6.31
C SER A 322 -13.83 -4.22 -6.19
N ARG A 323 -12.81 -3.71 -6.89
CA ARG A 323 -12.54 -2.27 -7.01
C ARG A 323 -12.40 -1.61 -5.64
N TRP A 324 -11.56 -2.19 -4.79
CA TRP A 324 -11.17 -1.57 -3.53
C TRP A 324 -9.76 -0.99 -3.68
N VAL A 325 -9.58 0.29 -3.34
CA VAL A 325 -8.25 0.90 -3.23
C VAL A 325 -7.85 0.98 -1.77
N VAL A 326 -6.70 0.40 -1.45
CA VAL A 326 -6.03 0.54 -0.15
C VAL A 326 -4.73 1.28 -0.36
N ARG A 327 -4.63 2.54 0.11
CA ARG A 327 -3.46 3.36 -0.20
C ARG A 327 -2.94 4.25 0.92
N GLY A 328 -1.62 4.49 0.95
CA GLY A 328 -1.04 5.46 1.86
C GLY A 328 -1.23 5.16 3.35
N ASN A 329 -1.58 3.91 3.71
CA ASN A 329 -1.82 3.51 5.09
C ASN A 329 -0.53 3.06 5.77
N VAL A 330 -0.50 3.10 7.10
CA VAL A 330 0.54 2.49 7.93
C VAL A 330 -0.07 1.33 8.70
N LEU A 331 0.40 0.11 8.44
CA LEU A 331 -0.09 -1.13 9.07
C LEU A 331 1.03 -1.77 9.89
N ARG A 332 1.05 -1.57 11.22
CA ARG A 332 2.17 -2.00 12.08
C ARG A 332 1.73 -2.83 13.27
N ASP A 333 2.66 -3.60 13.82
CA ASP A 333 2.49 -4.35 15.07
C ASP A 333 1.32 -5.35 15.06
N LEU A 334 0.90 -5.80 13.88
CA LEU A 334 -0.19 -6.75 13.69
C LEU A 334 0.27 -8.16 14.08
N VAL A 335 0.11 -8.51 15.36
CA VAL A 335 0.61 -9.75 15.95
C VAL A 335 -0.52 -10.55 16.59
N HIS A 336 -0.65 -11.82 16.17
CA HIS A 336 -1.43 -12.83 16.86
C HIS A 336 -0.55 -13.56 17.89
N ALA A 337 -1.06 -13.82 19.09
CA ALA A 337 -0.24 -14.38 20.18
C ALA A 337 0.31 -15.79 19.90
N THR A 338 -0.46 -16.62 19.19
CA THR A 338 -0.13 -18.04 18.96
C THR A 338 -0.19 -18.50 17.51
N ALA A 339 -0.52 -17.62 16.56
CA ALA A 339 -0.79 -17.97 15.17
C ALA A 339 -0.22 -16.91 14.22
N THR A 340 -0.42 -17.11 12.92
CA THR A 340 -0.04 -16.12 11.90
C THR A 340 -1.02 -14.95 11.90
N ALA A 341 -0.48 -13.73 11.88
CA ALA A 341 -1.22 -12.53 11.54
C ALA A 341 -0.82 -12.04 10.15
N TYR A 342 -1.73 -11.31 9.49
CA TYR A 342 -1.50 -10.69 8.19
C TYR A 342 -1.74 -9.18 8.28
N ALA A 343 -0.99 -8.39 7.52
CA ALA A 343 -1.21 -6.95 7.47
C ALA A 343 -2.51 -6.61 6.73
N ALA A 344 -2.57 -7.01 5.47
CA ALA A 344 -3.74 -6.82 4.62
C ALA A 344 -3.76 -7.83 3.47
N TYR A 345 -4.93 -8.16 2.94
CA TYR A 345 -5.07 -8.93 1.72
C TYR A 345 -6.44 -8.77 1.04
N PHE A 346 -6.45 -8.92 -0.28
CA PHE A 346 -7.63 -9.30 -1.06
C PHE A 346 -7.72 -10.83 -1.16
N VAL A 347 -8.91 -11.39 -1.00
CA VAL A 347 -9.10 -12.86 -1.05
C VAL A 347 -10.46 -13.26 -1.60
N GLU A 348 -10.55 -14.52 -2.05
CA GLU A 348 -11.80 -15.19 -2.44
C GLU A 348 -12.48 -14.65 -3.73
N GLY A 349 -11.74 -13.97 -4.61
CA GLY A 349 -12.17 -13.74 -6.01
C GLY A 349 -12.91 -12.44 -6.28
N GLY A 350 -12.44 -11.33 -5.71
CA GLY A 350 -12.75 -9.99 -6.22
C GLY A 350 -11.80 -9.58 -7.35
N GLU A 351 -12.15 -8.54 -8.10
CA GLU A 351 -11.40 -8.03 -9.25
C GLU A 351 -10.95 -6.58 -9.01
N ASP A 352 -9.87 -6.16 -9.69
CA ASP A 352 -9.41 -4.75 -9.72
C ASP A 352 -9.16 -4.11 -8.34
N GLY A 353 -8.72 -4.90 -7.35
CA GLY A 353 -8.26 -4.38 -6.06
C GLY A 353 -6.83 -3.85 -6.15
N LEU A 354 -6.56 -2.73 -5.48
CA LEU A 354 -5.25 -2.05 -5.53
C LEU A 354 -4.69 -1.82 -4.12
N PHE A 355 -3.41 -2.17 -3.94
CA PHE A 355 -2.59 -1.70 -2.83
C PHE A 355 -1.55 -0.70 -3.35
N GLU A 356 -1.54 0.53 -2.84
CA GLU A 356 -0.66 1.60 -3.33
C GLU A 356 0.00 2.35 -2.17
N GLY A 357 1.34 2.37 -2.11
CA GLY A 357 2.07 3.21 -1.14
C GLY A 357 1.74 2.98 0.34
N ASN A 358 1.40 1.75 0.73
CA ASN A 358 1.20 1.39 2.14
C ASN A 358 2.53 0.97 2.80
N LEU A 359 2.69 1.26 4.10
CA LEU A 359 3.85 0.89 4.92
C LEU A 359 3.55 -0.25 5.89
#